data_AF-A0A3C0Z0L8-F1
#
_entry.id   AF-A0A3C0Z0L8-F1
#
_cell.length_a   1.000
_cell.length_b   1.000
_cell.length_c   1.000
_cell.angle_alpha   90.00
_cell.angle_beta   90.00
_cell.angle_gamma   90.00
#
_symmetry.space_group_name_H-M   'P 1'
#
loop_
_entity.id
_entity.type
_entity.pdbx_description
1 polymer ?
#
loop_
_entity_poly.entity_id
_entity_poly.type
_entity_poly.pdbx_seq_one_letter_code
_entity_poly.pdbx_strand_id
1 'polypeptide(L)' 'MGSMNPPADVFEGWRLEFDGAYQYGSAFILTMHPQVTGRLAKLMVLERLIQYIRSHSNVEFMRHIDVAQRWTETGMA' A
#
# COMPACT_ATOMS: atom_id res chain seq x y z
N MET A 1 16.86 17.31 -10.42
CA MET A 1 15.60 17.08 -11.18
C MET A 1 15.27 15.61 -11.02
N GLY A 2 14.15 15.28 -10.35
CA GLY A 2 13.93 13.97 -9.74
C GLY A 2 14.03 12.80 -10.73
N SER A 3 14.96 11.90 -10.48
CA SER A 3 14.96 10.59 -11.13
C SER A 3 13.70 9.86 -10.67
N MET A 4 12.74 9.70 -11.58
CA MET A 4 11.62 8.79 -11.35
C MET A 4 12.23 7.39 -11.27
N ASN A 5 12.22 6.78 -10.08
CA ASN A 5 12.70 5.41 -9.91
C ASN A 5 12.06 4.51 -10.98
N PRO A 6 12.83 3.60 -11.60
CA PRO A 6 12.30 2.60 -12.51
C PRO A 6 11.08 1.89 -11.91
N PRO A 7 10.07 1.53 -12.72
CA PRO A 7 8.87 0.85 -12.22
C PRO A 7 9.17 -0.42 -11.40
N ALA A 8 10.24 -1.15 -11.75
CA ALA A 8 10.69 -2.33 -10.99
C ALA A 8 11.12 -1.96 -9.57
N ASP A 9 11.94 -0.92 -9.41
CA ASP A 9 12.41 -0.45 -8.10
C ASP A 9 11.26 0.07 -7.24
N VAL A 10 10.25 0.69 -7.88
CA VAL A 10 9.02 1.13 -7.20
C VAL A 10 8.25 -0.07 -6.66
N PHE A 11 8.09 -1.14 -7.45
CA PHE A 11 7.42 -2.36 -7.00
C PHE A 11 8.14 -2.97 -5.81
N GLU A 12 9.46 -3.17 -5.90
CA GLU A 12 10.22 -3.80 -4.81
C GLU A 12 10.19 -2.98 -3.52
N GLY A 13 10.29 -1.65 -3.61
CA GLY A 13 10.14 -0.78 -2.45
C GLY A 13 8.78 -0.95 -1.77
N TRP A 14 7.68 -0.90 -2.53
CA TRP A 14 6.34 -1.08 -1.97
C TRP A 14 6.10 -2.48 -1.43
N ARG A 15 6.65 -3.51 -2.09
CA ARG A 15 6.56 -4.90 -1.63
C ARG A 15 7.24 -5.08 -0.28
N LEU A 16 8.46 -4.55 -0.11
CA LEU A 16 9.21 -4.65 1.14
C LEU A 16 8.52 -3.91 2.30
N GLU A 17 7.95 -2.74 2.04
CA GLU A 17 7.16 -2.00 3.03
C GLU A 17 5.91 -2.78 3.46
N PHE A 18 5.20 -3.39 2.51
CA PHE A 18 4.09 -4.28 2.84
C PHE A 18 4.55 -5.50 3.64
N ASP A 19 5.63 -6.17 3.24
CA ASP A 19 6.15 -7.35 3.95
C ASP A 19 6.51 -7.02 5.40
N GLY A 20 7.10 -5.85 5.63
CA GLY A 20 7.36 -5.33 6.98
C GLY A 20 6.08 -5.12 7.77
N ALA A 21 5.11 -4.40 7.21
CA ALA A 21 3.81 -4.19 7.86
C ALA A 21 3.10 -5.52 8.17
N TYR A 22 3.17 -6.48 7.24
CA TYR A 22 2.61 -7.82 7.41
C TYR A 22 3.28 -8.59 8.54
N GLN A 23 4.62 -8.56 8.60
CA GLN A 23 5.40 -9.21 9.65
C GLN A 23 5.08 -8.65 11.04
N TYR A 24 4.89 -7.33 11.16
CA TYR A 24 4.61 -6.68 12.45
C TYR A 24 3.12 -6.57 12.79
N GLY A 25 2.22 -7.08 11.93
CA GLY A 25 0.76 -6.96 12.13
C GLY A 25 0.27 -5.51 12.13
N SER A 26 0.89 -4.65 11.32
CA SER A 26 0.61 -3.22 11.23
C SER A 26 -0.11 -2.84 9.94
N ALA A 27 -0.53 -1.58 9.83
CA ALA A 27 -1.18 -1.05 8.64
C ALA A 27 -0.14 -0.65 7.58
N PHE A 28 -0.34 -1.09 6.34
CA PHE A 28 0.37 -0.58 5.18
C PHE A 28 -0.39 0.60 4.56
N ILE A 29 0.20 1.79 4.57
CA ILE A 29 -0.42 3.03 4.06
C ILE A 29 0.36 3.54 2.85
N LEU A 30 -0.25 3.45 1.67
CA LEU A 30 0.35 3.90 0.41
C LEU A 30 -0.24 5.23 -0.05
N THR A 31 0.59 6.28 -0.09
CA THR A 31 0.21 7.59 -0.63
C THR A 31 0.50 7.67 -2.13
N MET A 32 -0.48 8.10 -2.91
CA MET A 32 -0.38 8.19 -4.37
C MET A 32 -0.72 9.60 -4.87
N HIS A 33 -0.12 9.98 -6.00
CA HIS A 33 -0.41 11.25 -6.69
C HIS A 33 -0.77 10.96 -8.16
N PRO A 34 -1.87 11.49 -8.71
CA PRO A 34 -2.30 11.20 -10.08
C PRO A 34 -1.23 11.49 -11.14
N GLN A 35 -0.50 12.60 -11.01
CA GLN A 35 0.60 12.99 -11.92
C GLN A 35 1.73 11.95 -11.97
N VAL A 36 1.95 11.22 -10.87
CA VAL A 36 3.06 10.28 -10.72
C VAL A 36 2.58 8.85 -10.93
N THR A 37 1.71 8.34 -10.05
CA THR A 37 1.26 6.94 -10.04
C THR A 37 0.28 6.65 -11.18
N GLY A 38 -0.40 7.66 -11.71
CA GLY A 38 -1.33 7.51 -12.84
C GLY A 38 -0.65 7.29 -14.20
N ARG A 39 0.68 7.39 -14.31
CA ARG A 39 1.38 7.03 -15.55
C ARG A 39 1.28 5.51 -15.76
N LEU A 40 0.97 5.08 -16.99
CA LEU A 40 0.67 3.67 -17.32
C LEU A 40 1.67 2.66 -16.74
N ALA A 41 2.98 2.92 -16.84
CA ALA A 41 4.00 2.03 -16.30
C ALA A 41 3.88 1.83 -14.77
N LYS A 42 3.46 2.86 -14.02
CA LYS A 42 3.25 2.79 -12.58
C LYS A 42 1.86 2.24 -12.20
N LEU A 43 0.85 2.42 -13.05
CA LEU A 43 -0.43 1.73 -12.89
C LEU A 43 -0.27 0.22 -12.98
N MET A 44 0.55 -0.29 -13.93
CA MET A 44 0.87 -1.72 -14.00
C MET A 44 1.57 -2.23 -12.72
N VAL A 45 2.45 -1.42 -12.14
CA VAL A 45 3.10 -1.74 -10.86
C VAL A 45 2.08 -1.75 -9.71
N LEU A 46 1.17 -0.79 -9.67
CA LEU A 46 0.11 -0.73 -8.66
C LEU A 46 -0.82 -1.96 -8.77
N GLU A 47 -1.22 -2.35 -9.97
CA GLU A 47 -2.02 -3.56 -10.21
C GLU A 47 -1.29 -4.80 -9.69
N ARG A 48 -0.01 -4.95 -10.03
CA ARG A 48 0.84 -6.05 -9.54
C ARG A 48 0.95 -6.05 -8.01
N LEU A 49 1.09 -4.90 -7.39
CA LEU A 49 1.14 -4.77 -5.92
C LEU A 49 -0.20 -5.21 -5.30
N ILE A 50 -1.33 -4.77 -5.84
CA ILE A 50 -2.65 -5.17 -5.35
C ILE A 50 -2.82 -6.69 -5.44
N GLN A 51 -2.42 -7.31 -6.55
CA GLN A 51 -2.46 -8.76 -6.71
C GLN A 51 -1.59 -9.48 -5.67
N TYR A 52 -0.37 -9.00 -5.43
CA TYR A 52 0.53 -9.53 -4.41
C TYR A 52 -0.06 -9.42 -3.00
N ILE A 53 -0.60 -8.26 -2.63
CA ILE A 53 -1.22 -8.08 -1.30
C ILE A 53 -2.42 -9.02 -1.14
N ARG A 54 -3.25 -9.18 -2.18
CA ARG A 54 -4.42 -10.08 -2.16
C ARG A 54 -4.07 -11.56 -2.07
N SER A 55 -2.83 -11.97 -2.37
CA SER A 55 -2.41 -13.37 -2.19
C SER A 55 -2.07 -13.73 -0.74
N HIS A 56 -2.04 -12.77 0.18
CA HIS A 56 -1.77 -12.99 1.59
C HIS A 56 -3.06 -13.18 2.38
N SER A 57 -3.08 -14.13 3.32
CA SER A 57 -4.18 -14.29 4.28
C SER A 57 -4.16 -13.20 5.34
N ASN A 58 -5.32 -12.90 5.93
CA ASN A 58 -5.49 -11.93 7.03
C ASN A 58 -5.17 -10.49 6.63
N VAL A 59 -5.47 -10.10 5.39
CA VAL A 59 -5.35 -8.73 4.90
C VAL A 59 -6.73 -8.20 4.49
N GLU A 60 -7.05 -6.98 4.92
CA GLU A 60 -8.28 -6.27 4.55
C GLU A 60 -7.91 -4.92 3.92
N PHE A 61 -8.52 -4.61 2.77
CA PHE A 61 -8.40 -3.28 2.17
C PHE A 61 -9.48 -2.38 2.76
N MET A 62 -9.07 -1.28 3.41
CA MET A 62 -9.98 -0.40 4.13
C MET A 62 -9.78 1.07 3.74
N ARG A 63 -10.83 1.87 3.93
CA ARG A 63 -10.70 3.33 3.87
C ARG A 63 -10.13 3.82 5.20
N HIS A 64 -9.37 4.92 5.16
CA HIS A 64 -8.82 5.53 6.38
C HIS A 64 -9.88 5.82 7.45
N ILE A 65 -11.08 6.25 7.04
CA ILE A 65 -12.17 6.56 7.98
C ILE A 65 -12.67 5.30 8.70
N ASP A 66 -12.70 4.15 8.04
CA ASP A 66 -13.15 2.89 8.65
C ASP A 66 -12.15 2.42 9.71
N VAL A 67 -10.84 2.60 9.45
CA VAL A 67 -9.78 2.29 10.43
C VAL A 67 -9.89 3.20 11.64
N ALA A 68 -10.08 4.51 11.43
CA ALA A 68 -10.24 5.48 12.50
C ALA A 68 -11.48 5.19 13.37
N GLN A 69 -12.61 4.84 12.73
CA GLN A 69 -13.83 4.46 13.43
C GLN A 69 -13.63 3.19 14.28
N ARG A 70 -13.06 2.12 13.70
CA ARG A 70 -12.75 0.89 14.44
C ARG A 70 -11.89 1.15 15.67
N TRP A 71 -10.87 2.00 15.56
CA TRP A 71 -10.02 2.38 16.69
C TRP A 71 -10.84 2.99 17.84
N THR A 72 -11.73 3.94 17.53
CA THR A 72 -12.60 4.58 18.55
C THR A 72 -13.62 3.62 19.15
N GLU A 73 -14.21 2.73 18.35
CA GLU A 73 -15.20 1.73 18.80
C GLU A 73 -14.58 0.69 19.73
N THR A 74 -13.34 0.29 19.49
CA THR A 74 -12.60 -0.66 20.34
C THR A 74 -12.16 -0.08 21.69
N GLY A 75 -12.47 1.19 21.99
CA GLY A 75 -12.12 1.83 23.26
C GLY A 75 -10.62 2.08 23.43
N MET A 76 -9.86 2.16 22.33
CA MET A 76 -8.41 2.40 22.32
C MET A 76 -8.05 3.90 22.14
N ALA A 77 -9.02 4.80 22.30
CA ALA A 77 -8.85 6.25 22.17
C ALA A 77 -8.60 6.93 23.53
#